data_AF-A0A2U3IDC4-F1
#
_entry.id   AF-A0A2U3IDC4-F1
#
_cell.length_a   1.000
_cell.length_b   1.000
_cell.length_c   1.000
_cell.angle_alpha   90.00
_cell.angle_beta   90.00
_cell.angle_gamma   90.00
#
_symmetry.space_group_name_H-M   'P 1'
#
loop_
_entity.id
_entity.type
_entity.pdbx_description
1 polymer ?
#
loop_
_entity_poly.entity_id
_entity_poly.type
_entity_poly.pdbx_seq_one_letter_code
_entity_poly.pdbx_strand_id
1 'polypeptide(L)'
;MDIFYYWQKLEQDLKSGRVGYFAFNSTKILELKARLPNRVWVFKTPRGMKGAVQLVGSLLVSDEPNVAVNADHQKVIYYDPFSSKSVMFVNSGTPERIQEVSGLLQYSFHTAFKSNFSGDAGLQPLESNVVRALEAMSAHWAKVQLLERVKDAKRVQPINPFAFEKHVANDELK
;
A
#
# COMPACT_ATOMS: atom_id res chain seq x y z
N MET A 1 5.60 -0.83 -13.43
CA MET A 1 5.95 -1.67 -12.26
C MET A 1 5.29 -1.01 -11.06
N ASP A 2 4.88 -1.81 -10.08
CA ASP A 2 4.38 -1.30 -8.80
C ASP A 2 5.25 -1.82 -7.66
N ILE A 3 4.97 -1.42 -6.42
CA ILE A 3 5.74 -1.84 -5.25
C ILE A 3 4.94 -2.80 -4.39
N PHE A 4 5.55 -3.91 -4.00
CA PHE A 4 5.13 -4.72 -2.86
C PHE A 4 5.64 -4.07 -1.58
N TYR A 5 4.75 -3.81 -0.63
CA TYR A 5 5.09 -3.29 0.68
C TYR A 5 4.46 -4.12 1.80
N TYR A 6 5.30 -4.64 2.69
CA TYR A 6 4.88 -5.38 3.88
C TYR A 6 4.68 -4.43 5.07
N TRP A 7 3.42 -4.14 5.38
CA TRP A 7 3.06 -3.14 6.39
C TRP A 7 2.91 -3.77 7.78
N GLN A 8 4.06 -3.93 8.47
CA GLN A 8 4.14 -4.56 9.80
C GLN A 8 3.24 -3.90 10.85
N LYS A 9 3.14 -2.57 10.83
CA LYS A 9 2.43 -1.77 11.84
C LYS A 9 1.08 -1.25 11.35
N LEU A 10 0.46 -1.90 10.35
CA LEU A 10 -0.78 -1.45 9.72
C LEU A 10 -1.84 -0.99 10.73
N GLU A 11 -2.23 -1.85 11.66
CA GLU A 11 -3.30 -1.54 12.63
C GLU A 11 -2.93 -0.36 13.54
N GLN A 12 -1.67 -0.27 13.94
CA GLN A 12 -1.18 0.85 14.75
C GLN A 12 -1.23 2.15 13.96
N ASP A 13 -0.75 2.12 12.71
CA ASP A 13 -0.65 3.30 11.87
C ASP A 13 -2.02 3.83 11.46
N LEU A 14 -2.95 2.96 11.05
CA LEU A 14 -4.36 3.30 10.81
C LEU A 14 -5.05 3.85 12.06
N LYS A 15 -4.75 3.30 13.25
CA LYS A 15 -5.32 3.82 14.51
C LYS A 15 -4.78 5.22 14.84
N SER A 16 -3.51 5.48 14.55
CA SER A 16 -2.84 6.76 14.84
C SER A 16 -2.95 7.82 13.75
N GLY A 17 -3.54 7.50 12.59
CA GLY A 17 -3.58 8.40 11.43
C GLY A 17 -2.23 8.60 10.74
N ARG A 18 -1.27 7.69 10.94
CA ARG A 18 0.05 7.76 10.30
C ARG A 18 -0.03 7.12 8.91
N VAL A 19 -0.55 7.87 7.96
CA VAL A 19 -0.71 7.46 6.55
C VAL A 19 -0.11 8.52 5.62
N GLY A 20 -0.11 8.26 4.32
CA GLY A 20 0.40 9.16 3.27
C GLY A 20 1.89 8.99 2.93
N TYR A 21 2.64 8.25 3.73
CA TYR A 21 4.02 7.89 3.41
C TYR A 21 4.46 6.58 4.07
N PHE A 22 5.46 5.93 3.47
CA PHE A 22 6.23 4.87 4.11
C PHE A 22 7.69 5.28 4.21
N ALA A 23 8.23 5.29 5.42
CA ALA A 23 9.65 5.48 5.68
C ALA A 23 10.36 4.13 5.75
N PHE A 24 11.54 4.06 5.13
CA PHE A 24 12.37 2.85 5.10
C PHE A 24 13.83 3.21 5.31
N ASN A 25 14.57 2.41 6.09
CA ASN A 25 15.97 2.74 6.38
C ASN A 25 16.95 2.35 5.26
N SER A 26 16.48 1.63 4.24
CA SER A 26 17.28 1.16 3.11
C SER A 26 17.21 2.07 1.88
N THR A 27 18.29 2.12 1.10
CA THR A 27 18.35 2.83 -0.19
C THR A 27 17.48 2.19 -1.26
N LYS A 28 17.04 0.94 -1.07
CA LYS A 28 16.14 0.22 -1.99
C LYS A 28 14.86 1.00 -2.31
N ILE A 29 14.35 1.80 -1.37
CA ILE A 29 13.15 2.62 -1.61
C ILE A 29 13.40 3.72 -2.65
N LEU A 30 14.62 4.26 -2.71
CA LEU A 30 15.01 5.27 -3.68
C LEU A 30 15.15 4.66 -5.08
N GLU A 31 15.73 3.46 -5.16
CA GLU A 31 15.84 2.69 -6.41
C GLU A 31 14.45 2.35 -6.97
N LEU A 32 13.53 1.92 -6.12
CA LEU A 32 12.15 1.62 -6.53
C LEU A 32 11.41 2.89 -6.94
N LYS A 33 11.57 4.00 -6.21
CA LYS A 33 10.99 5.30 -6.58
C LYS A 33 11.48 5.78 -7.94
N ALA A 34 12.77 5.60 -8.25
CA ALA A 34 13.36 5.99 -9.53
C ALA A 34 12.77 5.22 -10.74
N ARG A 35 12.17 4.04 -10.51
CA ARG A 35 11.46 3.26 -11.53
C ARG A 35 10.00 3.73 -11.76
N LEU A 36 9.60 4.85 -11.15
CA LEU A 36 8.29 5.51 -11.33
C LEU A 36 7.10 4.55 -11.13
N PRO A 37 6.94 3.99 -9.91
CA PRO A 37 5.86 3.08 -9.61
C PRO A 37 4.51 3.81 -9.61
N ASN A 38 3.46 3.16 -10.09
CA ASN A 38 2.12 3.76 -10.07
C ASN A 38 1.41 3.50 -8.72
N ARG A 39 1.59 2.30 -8.15
CA ARG A 39 0.94 1.91 -6.89
C ARG A 39 1.92 1.28 -5.90
N VAL A 40 1.56 1.39 -4.63
CA VAL A 40 2.06 0.53 -3.56
C VAL A 40 0.96 -0.47 -3.20
N TRP A 41 1.20 -1.74 -3.46
CA TRP A 41 0.38 -2.85 -3.00
C TRP A 41 0.82 -3.24 -1.59
N VAL A 42 -0.14 -3.25 -0.68
CA VAL A 42 0.12 -3.41 0.75
C VAL A 42 -0.24 -4.81 1.19
N PHE A 43 0.67 -5.44 1.92
CA PHE A 43 0.53 -6.78 2.45
C PHE A 43 0.80 -6.84 3.95
N LYS A 44 0.22 -7.84 4.62
CA LYS A 44 0.57 -8.22 5.99
C LYS A 44 0.50 -9.73 6.16
N THR A 45 1.14 -10.25 7.20
CA THR A 45 0.93 -11.65 7.60
C THR A 45 -0.38 -11.75 8.38
N PRO A 46 -1.34 -12.60 7.95
CA PRO A 46 -2.55 -12.85 8.72
C PRO A 46 -2.22 -13.48 10.09
N ARG A 47 -3.05 -13.19 11.10
CA ARG A 47 -2.80 -13.69 12.46
C ARG A 47 -2.84 -15.22 12.47
N GLY A 48 -1.79 -15.84 13.02
CA GLY A 48 -1.68 -17.30 13.10
C GLY A 48 -1.26 -17.99 11.80
N MET A 49 -1.04 -17.26 10.71
CA MET A 49 -0.70 -17.81 9.39
C MET A 49 0.73 -17.45 8.97
N LYS A 50 1.73 -17.95 9.70
CA LYS A 50 3.14 -17.73 9.36
C LYS A 50 3.44 -18.30 7.97
N GLY A 51 4.16 -17.55 7.15
CA GLY A 51 4.50 -17.96 5.78
C GLY A 51 3.39 -17.70 4.75
N ALA A 52 2.32 -17.02 5.14
CA ALA A 52 1.29 -16.53 4.24
C ALA A 52 1.19 -15.01 4.28
N VAL A 53 0.63 -14.41 3.22
CA VAL A 53 0.41 -12.97 3.11
C VAL A 53 -1.02 -12.68 2.70
N GLN A 54 -1.59 -11.66 3.32
CA GLN A 54 -2.86 -11.07 2.97
C GLN A 54 -2.60 -9.77 2.21
N LEU A 55 -3.20 -9.65 1.02
CA LEU A 55 -3.28 -8.36 0.32
C LEU A 55 -4.33 -7.48 1.03
N VAL A 56 -3.92 -6.34 1.57
CA VAL A 56 -4.80 -5.48 2.39
C VAL A 56 -5.16 -4.16 1.72
N GLY A 57 -4.40 -3.71 0.72
CA GLY A 57 -4.71 -2.47 0.03
C GLY A 57 -3.87 -2.23 -1.21
N SER A 58 -4.26 -1.21 -1.95
CA SER A 58 -3.57 -0.68 -3.11
C SER A 58 -3.62 0.84 -3.05
N LEU A 59 -2.45 1.48 -2.96
CA LEU A 59 -2.29 2.90 -2.68
C LEU A 59 -1.68 3.60 -3.88
N LEU A 60 -2.26 4.72 -4.30
CA LEU A 60 -1.75 5.51 -5.42
C LEU A 60 -0.47 6.23 -4.99
N VAL A 61 0.64 5.98 -5.70
CA VAL A 61 1.91 6.67 -5.44
C VAL A 61 1.74 8.16 -5.76
N SER A 62 2.42 8.99 -4.96
CA SER A 62 2.52 10.43 -5.20
C SER A 62 3.98 10.83 -5.22
N ASP A 63 4.32 11.81 -6.06
CA ASP A 63 5.68 12.32 -6.15
C ASP A 63 6.03 13.21 -4.95
N GLU A 64 5.01 13.87 -4.39
CA GLU A 64 5.08 14.84 -3.31
C GLU A 64 4.28 14.38 -2.08
N PRO A 65 4.62 14.86 -0.86
CA PRO A 65 3.84 14.55 0.32
C PRO A 65 2.46 15.20 0.25
N ASN A 66 1.40 14.41 0.49
CA ASN A 66 0.03 14.91 0.56
C ASN A 66 -0.38 15.31 1.98
N VAL A 67 0.34 14.82 2.98
CA VAL A 67 0.14 15.09 4.40
C VAL A 67 1.48 15.49 5.02
N ALA A 68 1.45 16.17 6.17
CA ALA A 68 2.67 16.57 6.85
C ALA A 68 3.55 15.35 7.16
N VAL A 69 4.80 15.38 6.70
CA VAL A 69 5.80 14.33 6.93
C VAL A 69 6.85 14.88 7.88
N ASN A 70 7.27 14.07 8.84
CA ASN A 70 8.41 14.44 9.70
C ASN A 70 9.66 14.58 8.84
N ALA A 71 10.30 15.75 8.90
CA ALA A 71 11.35 16.21 8.00
C ALA A 71 12.62 15.32 7.95
N ASP A 72 12.79 14.40 8.91
CA ASP A 72 13.99 13.57 9.02
C ASP A 72 13.97 12.32 8.11
N HIS A 73 12.87 12.05 7.42
CA HIS A 73 12.74 10.85 6.59
C HIS A 73 13.18 11.10 5.13
N GLN A 74 14.49 11.02 4.86
CA GLN A 74 15.02 11.14 3.49
C GLN A 74 14.71 9.94 2.57
N LYS A 75 14.35 8.79 3.15
CA LYS A 75 14.13 7.53 2.45
C LYS A 75 12.65 7.13 2.55
N VAL A 76 11.82 7.82 1.78
CA VAL A 76 10.36 7.67 1.81
C VAL A 76 9.78 7.47 0.43
N ILE A 77 8.65 6.76 0.39
CA ILE A 77 7.71 6.80 -0.71
C ILE A 77 6.41 7.44 -0.22
N TYR A 78 5.90 8.38 -1.00
CA TYR A 78 4.62 9.02 -0.74
C TYR A 78 3.53 8.28 -1.49
N TYR A 79 2.35 8.26 -0.90
CA TYR A 79 1.12 7.87 -1.56
C TYR A 79 0.05 8.88 -1.19
N ASP A 80 -0.93 9.06 -2.06
CA ASP A 80 -2.05 9.96 -1.77
C ASP A 80 -3.11 9.23 -0.94
N PRO A 81 -3.27 9.55 0.36
CA PRO A 81 -4.26 8.89 1.19
C PRO A 81 -5.68 9.40 0.92
N PHE A 82 -5.86 10.52 0.21
CA PHE A 82 -7.16 11.13 -0.08
C PHE A 82 -7.74 10.64 -1.41
N SER A 83 -6.90 10.12 -2.31
CA SER A 83 -7.34 9.56 -3.59
C SER A 83 -8.41 8.47 -3.41
N SER A 84 -9.43 8.49 -4.28
CA SER A 84 -10.37 7.38 -4.45
C SER A 84 -9.69 6.10 -4.96
N LYS A 85 -8.49 6.22 -5.54
CA LYS A 85 -7.67 5.09 -6.01
C LYS A 85 -6.83 4.44 -4.91
N SER A 86 -6.74 5.05 -3.73
CA SER A 86 -6.09 4.51 -2.55
C SER A 86 -7.10 3.79 -1.67
N VAL A 87 -7.09 2.47 -1.75
CA VAL A 87 -8.16 1.61 -1.21
C VAL A 87 -7.64 0.53 -0.28
N MET A 88 -8.51 0.09 0.64
CA MET A 88 -8.29 -1.03 1.53
C MET A 88 -9.32 -2.13 1.26
N PHE A 89 -8.87 -3.38 1.13
CA PHE A 89 -9.74 -4.52 0.91
C PHE A 89 -10.35 -5.01 2.24
N VAL A 90 -11.68 -5.06 2.32
CA VAL A 90 -12.37 -5.36 3.60
C VAL A 90 -12.61 -6.86 3.81
N ASN A 91 -12.65 -7.65 2.74
CA ASN A 91 -12.89 -9.09 2.79
C ASN A 91 -11.69 -9.90 2.27
N SER A 92 -10.48 -9.35 2.23
CA SER A 92 -9.30 -10.09 1.75
C SER A 92 -8.74 -11.13 2.73
N GLY A 93 -9.29 -11.19 3.95
CA GLY A 93 -8.82 -12.09 5.01
C GLY A 93 -9.40 -13.51 4.98
N THR A 94 -10.12 -13.91 3.93
CA THR A 94 -10.62 -15.28 3.83
C THR A 94 -9.48 -16.25 3.53
N PRO A 95 -9.55 -17.51 4.00
CA PRO A 95 -8.49 -18.50 3.74
C PRO A 95 -8.15 -18.66 2.25
N GLU A 96 -9.17 -18.64 1.39
CA GLU A 96 -9.03 -18.85 -0.05
C GLU A 96 -8.21 -17.71 -0.68
N ARG A 97 -8.55 -16.46 -0.35
CA ARG A 97 -7.85 -15.28 -0.89
C ARG A 97 -6.43 -15.16 -0.38
N ILE A 98 -6.20 -15.51 0.89
CA ILE A 98 -4.86 -15.57 1.46
C ILE A 98 -4.03 -16.62 0.74
N GLN A 99 -4.60 -17.80 0.46
CA GLN A 99 -3.92 -18.87 -0.26
C GLN A 99 -3.59 -18.47 -1.70
N GLU A 100 -4.52 -17.87 -2.43
CA GLU A 100 -4.30 -17.40 -3.81
C GLU A 100 -3.19 -16.35 -3.89
N VAL A 101 -3.26 -15.31 -3.06
CA VAL A 101 -2.25 -14.24 -3.01
C VAL A 101 -0.90 -14.80 -2.59
N SER A 102 -0.86 -15.67 -1.58
CA SER A 102 0.39 -16.28 -1.12
C SER A 102 1.01 -17.13 -2.23
N GLY A 103 0.20 -17.96 -2.91
CA GLY A 103 0.67 -18.81 -4.01
C GLY A 103 1.23 -18.01 -5.18
N LEU A 104 0.58 -16.92 -5.57
CA LEU A 104 1.07 -16.01 -6.61
C LEU A 104 2.47 -15.46 -6.28
N LEU A 105 2.67 -15.04 -5.03
CA LEU A 105 3.88 -14.33 -4.64
C LEU A 105 5.02 -15.26 -4.20
N GLN A 106 4.71 -16.47 -3.73
CA GLN A 106 5.70 -17.38 -3.19
C GLN A 106 6.75 -17.79 -4.22
N TYR A 107 6.35 -17.94 -5.49
CA TYR A 107 7.28 -18.24 -6.57
C TYR A 107 8.27 -17.09 -6.81
N SER A 108 7.79 -15.85 -6.91
CA SER A 108 8.63 -14.68 -7.21
C SER A 108 9.43 -14.20 -6.00
N PHE A 109 8.92 -14.40 -4.77
CA PHE A 109 9.47 -13.81 -3.54
C PHE A 109 9.90 -14.83 -2.50
N HIS A 110 10.32 -16.03 -2.92
CA HIS A 110 10.72 -17.12 -2.00
C HIS A 110 11.63 -16.68 -0.86
N THR A 111 12.66 -15.88 -1.16
CA THR A 111 13.60 -15.35 -0.14
C THR A 111 12.90 -14.42 0.86
N ALA A 112 11.92 -13.62 0.41
CA ALA A 112 11.18 -12.73 1.28
C ALA A 112 10.22 -13.49 2.21
N PHE A 113 9.61 -14.58 1.72
CA PHE A 113 8.83 -15.48 2.57
C PHE A 113 9.72 -16.16 3.63
N LYS A 114 10.91 -16.63 3.24
CA LYS A 114 11.88 -17.23 4.17
C LYS A 114 12.32 -16.28 5.29
N SER A 115 12.51 -15.00 4.99
CA SER A 115 12.88 -13.99 5.98
C SER A 115 11.70 -13.34 6.69
N ASN A 116 10.46 -13.81 6.43
CA ASN A 116 9.24 -13.21 6.95
C ASN A 116 9.17 -11.69 6.69
N PHE A 117 9.63 -11.27 5.51
CA PHE A 117 9.57 -9.90 5.03
C PHE A 117 10.29 -8.89 5.94
N SER A 118 11.34 -9.33 6.65
CA SER A 118 12.17 -8.45 7.49
C SER A 118 13.11 -7.57 6.66
N GLY A 119 13.22 -6.29 7.01
CA GLY A 119 14.10 -5.35 6.30
C GLY A 119 13.72 -5.24 4.82
N ASP A 120 14.72 -5.27 3.94
CA ASP A 120 14.55 -5.12 2.48
C ASP A 120 13.71 -6.22 1.83
N ALA A 121 13.50 -7.33 2.54
CA ALA A 121 12.57 -8.36 2.10
C ALA A 121 11.12 -7.87 2.06
N GLY A 122 10.74 -6.94 2.94
CA GLY A 122 9.40 -6.35 3.01
C GLY A 122 9.11 -5.28 1.96
N LEU A 123 10.06 -5.00 1.07
CA LEU A 123 9.92 -4.02 0.01
C LEU A 123 10.42 -4.66 -1.29
N GLN A 124 9.55 -4.94 -2.26
CA GLN A 124 9.95 -5.61 -3.51
C GLN A 124 9.35 -4.92 -4.75
N PRO A 125 10.01 -4.99 -5.91
CA PRO A 125 9.37 -4.63 -7.17
C PRO A 125 8.28 -5.65 -7.52
N LEU A 126 7.11 -5.16 -7.96
CA LEU A 126 6.06 -5.95 -8.58
C LEU A 126 6.06 -5.72 -10.08
N GLU A 127 6.57 -6.71 -10.81
CA GLU A 127 6.58 -6.67 -12.27
C GLU A 127 5.16 -6.78 -12.85
N SER A 128 4.98 -6.28 -14.06
CA SER A 128 3.66 -6.04 -14.65
C SER A 128 2.76 -7.28 -14.73
N ASN A 129 3.34 -8.46 -14.88
CA ASN A 129 2.60 -9.73 -14.86
C ASN A 129 1.98 -10.03 -13.48
N VAL A 130 2.73 -9.77 -12.40
CA VAL A 130 2.25 -9.94 -11.03
C VAL A 130 1.19 -8.89 -10.71
N VAL A 131 1.41 -7.64 -11.13
CA VAL A 131 0.43 -6.56 -10.95
C VAL A 131 -0.90 -6.90 -11.61
N ARG A 132 -0.88 -7.32 -12.88
CA ARG A 132 -2.11 -7.73 -13.60
C ARG A 132 -2.83 -8.88 -12.90
N ALA A 133 -2.10 -9.85 -12.35
CA ALA A 133 -2.68 -10.95 -11.59
C ALA A 133 -3.35 -10.46 -10.29
N LEU A 134 -2.70 -9.55 -9.54
CA LEU A 134 -3.28 -8.94 -8.34
C LEU A 134 -4.53 -8.11 -8.66
N GLU A 135 -4.50 -7.35 -9.76
CA GLU A 135 -5.66 -6.59 -10.25
C GLU A 135 -6.83 -7.53 -10.60
N ALA A 136 -6.57 -8.60 -11.34
CA ALA A 136 -7.59 -9.58 -11.70
C ALA A 136 -8.18 -10.29 -10.47
N MET A 137 -7.34 -10.73 -9.53
CA MET A 137 -7.78 -11.37 -8.29
C MET A 137 -8.65 -10.45 -7.45
N SER A 138 -8.26 -9.17 -7.32
CA SER A 138 -8.90 -8.21 -6.41
C SER A 138 -10.01 -7.38 -7.06
N ALA A 139 -10.29 -7.55 -8.36
CA ALA A 139 -11.24 -6.73 -9.12
C ALA A 139 -12.62 -6.66 -8.48
N HIS A 140 -13.11 -7.77 -7.93
CA HIS A 140 -14.44 -7.91 -7.34
C HIS A 140 -14.42 -7.94 -5.81
N TRP A 141 -13.28 -7.67 -5.19
CA TRP A 141 -13.21 -7.64 -3.73
C TRP A 141 -13.90 -6.39 -3.20
N ALA A 142 -14.55 -6.54 -2.06
CA ALA A 142 -15.11 -5.39 -1.37
C ALA A 142 -13.95 -4.53 -0.89
N LYS A 143 -14.03 -3.24 -1.17
CA LYS A 143 -12.99 -2.27 -0.86
C LYS A 143 -13.63 -0.97 -0.41
N VAL A 144 -12.92 -0.26 0.45
CA VAL A 144 -13.28 1.07 0.94
C VAL A 144 -12.12 2.02 0.68
N GLN A 145 -12.40 3.32 0.67
CA GLN A 145 -11.35 4.33 0.61
C GLN A 145 -10.46 4.22 1.87
N LEU A 146 -9.14 4.43 1.74
CA LEU A 146 -8.17 4.21 2.83
C LEU A 146 -8.57 4.89 4.16
N LEU A 147 -9.00 6.15 4.12
CA LEU A 147 -9.32 6.94 5.30
C LEU A 147 -10.55 6.43 6.04
N GLU A 148 -11.44 5.67 5.39
CA GLU A 148 -12.54 4.97 6.08
C GLU A 148 -12.02 3.92 7.09
N ARG A 149 -10.79 3.44 6.92
CA ARG A 149 -10.13 2.52 7.85
C ARG A 149 -9.25 3.23 8.88
N VAL A 150 -9.08 4.55 8.76
CA VAL A 150 -8.31 5.36 9.71
C VAL A 150 -9.23 5.82 10.84
N LYS A 151 -8.92 5.40 12.07
CA LYS A 151 -9.81 5.65 13.23
C LYS A 151 -10.00 7.14 13.52
N ASP A 152 -8.95 7.93 13.31
CA ASP A 152 -8.97 9.38 13.51
C ASP A 152 -8.64 10.11 12.20
N ALA A 153 -9.47 9.88 11.17
CA ALA A 153 -9.28 10.48 9.85
C ALA A 153 -9.21 12.02 9.88
N LYS A 154 -9.82 12.66 10.89
CA LYS A 154 -9.76 14.12 11.08
C LYS A 154 -8.36 14.64 11.38
N ARG A 155 -7.43 13.79 11.86
CA ARG A 155 -6.02 14.15 12.05
C ARG A 155 -5.21 14.09 10.76
N VAL A 156 -5.73 13.42 9.73
CA VAL A 156 -5.09 13.31 8.43
C VAL A 156 -5.55 14.49 7.58
N GLN A 157 -4.87 15.62 7.73
CA GLN A 157 -5.15 16.85 7.00
C GLN A 157 -4.20 16.96 5.81
N PRO A 158 -4.69 17.40 4.63
CA PRO A 158 -3.80 17.62 3.51
C PRO A 158 -2.87 18.80 3.80
N ILE A 159 -1.67 18.78 3.21
CA ILE A 159 -0.79 19.96 3.22
C ILE A 159 -1.44 21.11 2.44
N ASN A 160 -2.11 20.80 1.34
CA ASN A 160 -2.89 21.76 0.56
C ASN A 160 -4.40 21.47 0.70
N PRO A 161 -5.15 22.29 1.45
CA PRO A 161 -6.58 22.08 1.66
C PRO A 161 -7.42 22.21 0.38
N PHE A 162 -6.89 22.81 -0.69
CA PHE A 162 -7.57 22.96 -1.97
C PHE A 162 -7.28 21.80 -2.96
N ALA A 163 -6.43 20.84 -2.58
CA ALA A 163 -6.15 19.68 -3.45
C ALA A 163 -7.39 18.79 -3.68
N PHE A 164 -8.35 18.79 -2.75
CA PHE A 164 -9.60 18.04 -2.84
C PHE A 164 -10.48 18.44 -4.04
N GLU A 165 -10.41 19.70 -4.49
CA GLU A 165 -11.26 20.21 -5.58
C GLU A 165 -10.88 19.63 -6.95
N LYS A 166 -9.62 19.25 -7.15
CA LYS A 166 -9.16 18.65 -8.42
C LYS A 166 -9.68 17.23 -8.66
N HIS A 167 -10.06 16.51 -7.61
CA HIS A 167 -10.55 15.13 -7.73
C HIS A 167 -12.06 15.07 -8.00
N VAL A 168 -12.84 16.05 -7.50
CA VAL A 168 -14.29 16.14 -7.79
C VAL A 168 -14.54 16.65 -9.21
N ALA A 169 -13.75 17.63 -9.68
CA ALA A 169 -13.95 18.24 -11.00
C ALA A 169 -13.68 17.28 -12.18
N ASN A 170 -12.99 16.15 -11.98
CA ASN A 170 -12.71 15.16 -13.03
C ASN A 170 -13.73 14.01 -13.08
N ASP A 171 -14.59 13.84 -12.07
CA ASP A 171 -15.66 12.83 -12.07
C ASP A 171 -16.99 13.39 -12.61
N GLU A 172 -17.14 14.71 -12.77
CA GLU A 172 -18.33 15.33 -13.39
C GLU A 172 -18.26 15.50 -14.91
N LEU A 173 -17.20 14.98 -15.56
CA LEU A 173 -17.00 15.04 -17.01
C LEU A 173 -17.04 13.66 -17.70
N LYS A 174 -17.77 12.70 -17.14
CA LYS A 174 -18.08 11.42 -17.80
C LYS A 174 -19.57 11.12 -17.83
#